data_AF-A0A817SDS3-F1
#
_entry.id   AF-A0A817SDS3-F1
#
_cell.length_a   1.000
_cell.length_b   1.000
_cell.length_c   1.000
_cell.angle_alpha   90.00
_cell.angle_beta   90.00
_cell.angle_gamma   90.00
#
_symmetry.space_group_name_H-M   'P 1'
#
loop_
_entity.id
_entity.type
_entity.pdbx_description
1 polymer ?
#
loop_
_entity_poly.entity_id
_entity_poly.type
_entity_poly.pdbx_seq_one_letter_code
_entity_poly.pdbx_strand_id
1 'polypeptide(L)'
;MRHVHFFDQFGFVVIANVFTPQQCKDTISDIWNVIESFVEQPARQNEKLWDSQLWSRTGIVNEGIIGNASLWTRKILLNRQTPALHTAFETILGTKKLLVNQDRYGMFRPAKEHPKRATMTIFF
;
A
#
# COMPACT_ATOMS: atom_id res chain seq x y z
N MET A 1 1.95 -11.65 -23.87
CA MET A 1 3.17 -11.34 -24.66
C MET A 1 3.61 -9.88 -24.57
N ARG A 2 2.73 -8.87 -24.75
CA ARG A 2 3.13 -7.44 -24.69
C ARG A 2 3.70 -7.00 -23.33
N HIS A 3 3.14 -7.49 -22.21
CA HIS A 3 3.60 -7.13 -20.87
C HIS A 3 5.00 -7.66 -20.52
N VAL A 4 5.31 -8.90 -20.91
CA VAL A 4 6.61 -9.53 -20.67
C VAL A 4 7.70 -8.80 -21.46
N HIS A 5 7.47 -8.54 -22.75
CA HIS A 5 8.43 -7.79 -23.56
C HIS A 5 8.70 -6.37 -23.02
N PHE A 6 7.66 -5.67 -22.56
CA PHE A 6 7.82 -4.36 -21.94
C PHE A 6 8.62 -4.45 -20.62
N PHE A 7 8.33 -5.46 -19.80
CA PHE A 7 9.08 -5.71 -18.56
C PHE A 7 10.55 -6.03 -18.85
N ASP A 8 10.85 -6.88 -19.84
CA ASP A 8 12.22 -7.23 -20.23
C ASP A 8 13.00 -6.01 -20.73
N GLN A 9 12.33 -5.08 -21.43
CA GLN A 9 12.95 -3.87 -21.96
C GLN A 9 13.18 -2.80 -20.88
N PHE A 10 12.24 -2.61 -19.95
CA PHE A 10 12.23 -1.44 -19.06
C PHE A 10 12.41 -1.76 -17.57
N GLY A 11 12.34 -3.04 -17.18
CA GLY A 11 12.43 -3.48 -15.78
C GLY A 11 11.18 -3.23 -14.94
N PHE A 12 10.08 -2.76 -15.52
CA PHE A 12 8.80 -2.58 -14.83
C PHE A 12 7.61 -2.80 -15.77
N VAL A 13 6.44 -3.10 -15.21
CA VAL A 13 5.16 -3.12 -15.93
C VAL A 13 4.03 -2.75 -14.98
N VAL A 14 3.01 -2.07 -15.51
CA VAL A 14 1.79 -1.74 -14.77
C VAL A 14 0.67 -2.69 -15.19
N ILE A 15 0.09 -3.38 -14.21
CA ILE A 15 -1.09 -4.22 -14.41
C ILE A 15 -2.25 -3.55 -13.68
N ALA A 16 -3.16 -2.99 -14.47
CA ALA A 16 -4.34 -2.31 -13.95
C ALA A 16 -5.40 -3.31 -13.48
N ASN A 17 -6.27 -2.88 -12.56
CA ASN A 17 -7.46 -3.61 -12.13
C ASN A 17 -7.18 -4.99 -11.50
N VAL A 18 -6.02 -5.18 -10.88
CA VAL A 18 -5.71 -6.39 -10.09
C VAL A 18 -6.65 -6.53 -8.88
N PHE A 19 -7.01 -5.39 -8.29
CA PHE A 19 -8.01 -5.31 -7.23
C PHE A 19 -9.24 -4.55 -7.71
N THR A 20 -10.39 -5.00 -7.24
CA THR A 20 -11.66 -4.27 -7.38
C THR A 20 -11.67 -3.00 -6.51
N PRO A 21 -12.53 -2.01 -6.81
CA PRO A 21 -12.67 -0.83 -5.97
C PRO A 21 -12.98 -1.15 -4.51
N GLN A 22 -13.78 -2.18 -4.24
CA GLN A 22 -14.09 -2.59 -2.87
C GLN A 22 -12.88 -3.19 -2.16
N GLN A 23 -12.09 -4.03 -2.83
CA GLN A 23 -10.85 -4.56 -2.26
C GLN A 23 -9.85 -3.43 -1.93
N CYS A 24 -9.77 -2.41 -2.77
CA CYS A 24 -8.98 -1.21 -2.48
C CYS A 24 -9.49 -0.49 -1.23
N LYS A 25 -10.80 -0.23 -1.12
CA LYS A 25 -11.42 0.41 0.06
C LYS A 25 -11.16 -0.37 1.33
N ASP A 26 -11.35 -1.69 1.31
CA ASP A 26 -11.10 -2.52 2.47
C ASP A 26 -9.62 -2.52 2.89
N THR A 27 -8.70 -2.46 1.92
CA THR A 27 -7.26 -2.38 2.18
C THR A 27 -6.88 -1.05 2.80
N ILE A 28 -7.45 0.05 2.31
CA ILE A 28 -7.29 1.38 2.90
C ILE A 28 -7.80 1.38 4.35
N SER A 29 -8.95 0.77 4.61
CA SER A 29 -9.48 0.64 5.97
C SER A 29 -8.55 -0.18 6.88
N ASP A 30 -7.97 -1.28 6.37
CA ASP A 30 -7.01 -2.09 7.12
C ASP A 30 -5.70 -1.34 7.41
N ILE A 31 -5.17 -0.58 6.45
CA ILE A 31 -4.02 0.32 6.66
C ILE A 31 -4.30 1.28 7.82
N TRP A 32 -5.46 1.92 7.80
CA TRP A 32 -5.85 2.83 8.88
C TRP A 32 -6.06 2.13 10.21
N ASN A 33 -6.65 0.93 10.24
CA ASN A 33 -6.79 0.17 11.49
C ASN A 33 -5.42 -0.16 12.10
N VAL A 34 -4.44 -0.50 11.26
CA VAL A 34 -3.06 -0.74 11.70
C VAL A 34 -2.45 0.56 12.25
N ILE A 35 -2.56 1.67 11.52
CA ILE A 35 -2.09 2.98 11.98
C ILE A 35 -2.72 3.37 13.32
N GLU A 36 -4.04 3.25 13.41
CA GLU A 36 -4.81 3.68 14.58
C GLU A 36 -4.53 2.81 15.81
N SER A 37 -4.03 1.57 15.62
CA SER A 37 -3.55 0.72 16.71
C SER A 37 -2.26 1.24 17.37
N PHE A 38 -1.54 2.15 16.71
CA PHE A 38 -0.31 2.72 17.24
C PHE A 38 -0.54 4.04 17.97
N VAL A 39 -1.58 4.80 17.63
CA VAL A 39 -1.82 6.15 18.16
C VAL A 39 -2.78 6.15 19.35
N GLU A 40 -2.82 7.24 20.10
CA GLU A 40 -3.69 7.36 21.27
C GLU A 40 -5.14 7.69 20.90
N GLN A 41 -5.31 8.44 19.80
CA GLN A 41 -6.62 8.87 19.33
C GLN A 41 -6.79 8.58 17.83
N PRO A 42 -7.96 8.10 17.38
CA PRO A 42 -8.24 7.84 15.97
C PRO A 42 -7.89 9.07 15.09
N ALA A 43 -6.88 8.90 14.25
CA ALA A 43 -6.34 9.97 13.42
C ALA A 43 -6.96 10.01 12.02
N ARG A 44 -7.64 8.93 11.57
CA ARG A 44 -8.16 8.79 10.19
C ARG A 44 -8.99 9.98 9.73
N GLN A 45 -9.82 10.52 10.62
CA GLN A 45 -10.74 11.62 10.34
C GLN A 45 -10.26 12.97 10.91
N ASN A 46 -9.06 13.03 11.49
CA ASN A 46 -8.55 14.24 12.13
C ASN A 46 -7.10 14.49 11.73
N GLU A 47 -6.94 15.24 10.64
CA GLU A 47 -5.62 15.58 10.09
C GLU A 47 -4.72 16.35 11.07
N LYS A 48 -5.29 17.07 12.05
CA LYS A 48 -4.51 17.79 13.07
C LYS A 48 -3.71 16.82 13.96
N LEU A 49 -4.14 15.57 14.06
CA LEU A 49 -3.45 14.52 14.82
C LEU A 49 -2.35 13.84 14.01
N TRP A 50 -2.28 14.06 12.69
CA TRP A 50 -1.33 13.34 11.85
C TRP A 50 0.10 13.73 12.19
N ASP A 51 0.40 15.02 12.34
CA ASP A 51 1.74 15.47 12.69
C ASP A 51 2.14 15.06 14.11
N SER A 52 1.22 15.17 15.08
CA SER A 52 1.54 14.91 16.48
C SER A 52 1.58 13.42 16.85
N GLN A 53 0.79 12.57 16.18
CA GLN A 53 0.65 11.15 16.55
C GLN A 53 1.09 10.15 15.48
N LEU A 54 1.00 10.50 14.19
CA LEU A 54 1.25 9.57 13.09
C LEU A 54 2.63 9.78 12.46
N TRP A 55 2.90 10.96 11.91
CA TRP A 55 4.14 11.32 11.22
C TRP A 55 5.28 11.67 12.17
N SER A 56 5.02 11.92 13.45
CA SER A 56 6.06 12.03 14.47
C SER A 56 6.70 10.67 14.82
N ARG A 57 6.15 9.57 14.32
CA ARG A 57 6.61 8.20 14.60
C ARG A 57 7.63 7.73 13.56
N THR A 58 8.56 6.89 14.02
CA THR A 58 9.69 6.35 13.23
C THR A 58 9.23 5.69 11.93
N GLY A 59 10.13 5.54 10.94
CA GLY A 59 9.89 4.85 9.65
C GLY A 59 8.92 5.56 8.72
N ILE A 60 7.75 5.92 9.23
CA ILE A 60 6.70 6.62 8.52
C ILE A 60 7.14 8.05 8.16
N VAL A 61 7.78 8.76 9.09
CA VAL A 61 8.23 10.16 8.90
C VAL A 61 9.13 10.37 7.68
N ASN A 62 10.02 9.42 7.39
CA ASN A 62 11.04 9.57 6.35
C ASN A 62 10.79 8.68 5.14
N GLU A 63 10.25 7.47 5.34
CA GLU A 63 10.17 6.43 4.31
C GLU A 63 8.72 6.06 3.98
N GLY A 64 7.75 6.59 4.73
CA GLY A 64 6.34 6.23 4.62
C GLY A 64 6.04 4.80 5.07
N ILE A 65 6.94 4.15 5.82
CA ILE A 65 6.79 2.74 6.19
C ILE A 65 6.11 2.58 7.54
N ILE A 66 4.98 1.87 7.57
CA ILE A 66 4.17 1.67 8.77
C ILE A 66 4.74 0.55 9.65
N GLY A 67 5.22 0.93 10.83
CA GLY A 67 5.74 0.00 11.85
C GLY A 67 7.11 -0.59 11.52
N ASN A 68 7.63 -1.42 12.43
CA ASN A 68 8.97 -2.01 12.31
C ASN A 68 8.96 -3.48 11.85
N ALA A 69 7.93 -4.24 12.21
CA ALA A 69 7.81 -5.66 11.88
C ALA A 69 6.86 -5.88 10.69
N SER A 70 7.03 -7.00 9.98
CA SER A 70 6.06 -7.45 8.97
C SER A 70 4.67 -7.57 9.57
N LEU A 71 3.66 -7.12 8.82
CA LEU A 71 2.26 -7.13 9.27
C LEU A 71 1.60 -8.45 8.92
N TRP A 72 0.64 -8.89 9.74
CA TRP A 72 -0.06 -10.18 9.57
C TRP A 72 -1.58 -10.04 9.67
N THR A 73 -2.13 -8.86 9.34
CA THR A 73 -3.59 -8.68 9.31
C THR A 73 -4.23 -9.61 8.30
N ARG A 74 -5.48 -10.01 8.54
CA ARG A 74 -6.20 -10.88 7.60
C ARG A 74 -6.25 -10.28 6.19
N LYS A 75 -6.47 -8.97 6.07
CA LYS A 75 -6.58 -8.30 4.77
C LYS A 75 -5.26 -8.33 3.99
N ILE A 76 -4.12 -8.07 4.64
CA ILE A 76 -2.83 -8.09 3.95
C ILE A 76 -2.46 -9.48 3.43
N LEU A 77 -2.87 -10.54 4.15
CA LEU A 77 -2.68 -11.92 3.72
C LEU A 77 -3.58 -12.27 2.53
N LEU A 78 -4.84 -11.84 2.55
CA LEU A 78 -5.78 -12.08 1.44
C LEU A 78 -5.40 -11.32 0.17
N ASN A 79 -4.90 -10.09 0.30
CA ASN A 79 -4.44 -9.32 -0.86
C ASN A 79 -3.31 -10.05 -1.60
N ARG A 80 -2.35 -10.63 -0.86
CA ARG A 80 -1.24 -11.41 -1.43
C ARG A 80 -1.65 -12.74 -2.05
N GLN A 81 -2.84 -13.24 -1.72
CA GLN A 81 -3.41 -14.48 -2.23
C GLN A 81 -4.46 -14.25 -3.33
N THR A 82 -4.63 -13.02 -3.79
CA THR A 82 -5.66 -12.70 -4.80
C THR A 82 -5.34 -13.38 -6.13
N PRO A 83 -6.29 -14.12 -6.76
CA PRO A 83 -6.02 -14.84 -8.01
C PRO A 83 -5.49 -13.95 -9.13
N ALA A 84 -6.03 -12.73 -9.28
CA ALA A 84 -5.56 -11.77 -10.28
C ALA A 84 -4.10 -11.36 -10.06
N LEU A 85 -3.67 -11.21 -8.80
CA LEU A 85 -2.28 -10.90 -8.46
C LEU A 85 -1.36 -12.09 -8.76
N HIS A 86 -1.81 -13.31 -8.45
CA HIS A 86 -1.08 -14.54 -8.78
C HIS A 86 -0.90 -14.67 -10.30
N THR A 87 -1.96 -14.51 -11.09
CA THR A 87 -1.89 -14.56 -12.56
C THR A 87 -0.97 -13.49 -13.13
N ALA A 88 -0.96 -12.28 -12.54
CA ALA A 88 -0.06 -11.20 -12.92
C ALA A 88 1.42 -11.62 -12.75
N PHE A 89 1.80 -12.11 -11.57
CA PHE A 89 3.18 -12.55 -11.31
C PHE A 89 3.56 -13.81 -12.09
N GLU A 90 2.65 -14.78 -12.23
CA GLU A 90 2.87 -15.98 -13.05
C GLU A 90 3.21 -15.61 -14.49
N THR A 91 2.48 -14.63 -15.04
CA THR A 91 2.69 -14.16 -16.42
C THR A 91 4.03 -13.46 -16.59
N ILE A 92 4.43 -12.62 -15.63
CA ILE A 92 5.69 -11.86 -15.71
C ILE A 92 6.89 -12.79 -15.48
N LEU A 93 6.81 -13.69 -14.50
CA LEU A 93 7.93 -14.53 -14.08
C LEU A 93 8.02 -15.85 -14.85
N GLY A 94 7.00 -16.20 -15.65
CA GLY A 94 6.98 -17.43 -16.45
C GLY A 94 6.86 -18.72 -15.62
N THR A 95 6.35 -18.63 -14.38
CA THR A 95 6.22 -19.79 -13.49
C THR A 95 5.02 -19.69 -12.55
N LYS A 96 4.39 -20.83 -12.30
CA LYS A 96 3.34 -21.00 -11.29
C LYS A 96 3.88 -21.18 -9.87
N LYS A 97 5.18 -21.46 -9.72
CA LYS A 97 5.82 -21.70 -8.43
C LYS A 97 6.22 -20.35 -7.82
N LEU A 98 5.23 -19.61 -7.34
CA LEU A 98 5.41 -18.29 -6.75
C LEU A 98 5.62 -18.39 -5.23
N LEU A 99 6.60 -17.65 -4.73
CA LEU A 99 6.80 -17.43 -3.29
C LEU A 99 6.17 -16.09 -2.90
N VAL A 100 5.51 -16.08 -1.74
CA VAL A 100 4.93 -14.86 -1.18
C VAL A 100 5.91 -14.28 -0.16
N ASN A 101 6.37 -13.04 -0.41
CA ASN A 101 7.09 -12.27 0.59
C ASN A 101 6.11 -11.47 1.46
N GLN A 102 6.33 -11.50 2.77
CA GLN A 102 5.47 -10.83 3.75
C GLN A 102 6.13 -9.55 4.27
N ASP A 103 5.46 -8.43 4.04
CA ASP A 103 5.98 -7.08 4.33
C ASP A 103 4.88 -6.16 4.87
N ARG A 104 5.24 -4.92 5.12
CA ARG A 104 4.43 -3.85 5.72
C ARG A 104 3.60 -3.10 4.69
N TYR A 105 2.78 -2.19 5.21
CA TYR A 105 2.13 -1.16 4.40
C TYR A 105 3.01 0.08 4.28
N GLY A 106 2.86 0.79 3.17
CA GLY A 106 3.40 2.12 2.97
C GLY A 106 2.27 3.15 2.94
N MET A 107 2.47 4.29 3.60
CA MET A 107 1.59 5.44 3.51
C MET A 107 2.42 6.72 3.56
N PHE A 108 2.17 7.60 2.58
CA PHE A 108 2.85 8.88 2.45
C PHE A 108 1.93 10.02 2.82
N ARG A 109 2.52 11.08 3.39
CA ARG A 109 1.82 12.34 3.62
C ARG A 109 1.40 12.96 2.28
N PRO A 110 0.16 13.46 2.16
CA PRO A 110 -0.24 14.28 1.02
C PRO A 110 0.70 15.49 0.86
N ALA A 111 1.22 15.70 -0.35
CA ALA A 111 2.05 16.84 -0.64
C ALA A 111 1.14 18.06 -0.77
N LYS A 112 1.07 18.95 0.24
CA LYS A 112 0.12 20.08 0.20
C LYS A 112 0.66 21.32 -0.53
N GLU A 113 1.96 21.55 -0.43
CA GLU A 113 2.57 22.82 -0.85
C GLU A 113 3.22 22.76 -2.24
N HIS A 114 3.17 21.61 -2.92
CA HIS A 114 3.87 21.47 -4.19
C HIS A 114 3.06 22.08 -5.36
N PRO A 115 3.59 23.07 -6.10
CA PRO A 115 2.81 23.88 -7.06
C PRO A 115 2.16 23.09 -8.20
N LYS A 116 2.66 21.88 -8.52
CA LYS A 116 2.12 21.01 -9.59
C LYS A 116 1.70 19.62 -9.15
N ARG A 117 1.94 19.27 -7.89
CA ARG A 117 1.78 17.90 -7.38
C ARG A 117 1.06 17.90 -6.04
N ALA A 118 0.34 18.99 -5.77
CA ALA A 118 -0.43 19.11 -4.56
C ALA A 118 -1.48 17.99 -4.55
N THR A 119 -1.51 17.19 -3.49
CA THR A 119 -2.52 16.15 -3.29
C THR A 119 -3.43 16.55 -2.14
N MET A 120 -4.73 16.31 -2.32
CA MET A 120 -5.72 16.54 -1.28
C MET A 120 -5.79 15.34 -0.35
N THR A 121 -6.04 15.62 0.93
CA THR A 121 -6.42 14.59 1.89
C THR A 121 -7.83 14.10 1.52
N ILE A 122 -7.95 12.84 1.10
CA ILE A 122 -9.24 12.20 0.85
C ILE A 122 -9.53 11.29 2.04
N PHE A 123 -10.63 11.56 2.73
CA PHE A 123 -11.15 10.69 3.77
C PHE A 123 -11.94 9.56 3.10
N PHE A 124 -11.62 8.31 3.44
CA PHE A 124 -12.25 7.10 2.93
C PHE A 124 -13.08 6.40 4.00
#